data_AF-A0A971BZH4-F1
#
_entry.id   AF-A0A971BZH4-F1
#
_cell.length_a   1.000
_cell.length_b   1.000
_cell.length_c   1.000
_cell.angle_alpha   90.00
_cell.angle_beta   90.00
_cell.angle_gamma   90.00
#
_symmetry.space_group_name_H-M   'P 1'
#
loop_
_entity.id
_entity.type
_entity.pdbx_description
1 polymer ?
#
loop_
_entity_poly.entity_id
_entity_poly.type
_entity_poly.pdbx_seq_one_letter_code
_entity_poly.pdbx_strand_id
1 'polypeptide(L)'
;MLMFTAKLSKKKLITAVLIIAIIVCIIIIAAGRGDNEYRDAFSEEISVTNIKSNEDRVAFLSALGWEVDPIIVEMEEAVIPKEFGDTYKAYNKIQLEQGFDLLEYAGKRVKRYTYAVTNYPDIPDNVYADLIIYKDRVIGGDICCIASDGFMHSLIAR
;
A
#
# COMPACT_ATOMS: atom_id res chain seq x y z
N MET A 1 52.69 27.69 -17.33
CA MET A 1 52.88 26.42 -16.59
C MET A 1 52.92 26.75 -15.11
N LEU A 2 51.85 26.45 -14.35
CA LEU A 2 51.79 26.60 -12.90
C LEU A 2 51.23 25.30 -12.33
N MET A 3 52.12 24.35 -12.01
CA MET A 3 51.75 23.12 -11.31
C MET A 3 51.73 23.43 -9.82
N PHE A 4 50.52 23.61 -9.27
CA PHE A 4 50.32 23.66 -7.82
C PHE A 4 50.48 22.24 -7.23
N THR A 5 51.68 21.92 -6.77
CA THR A 5 51.92 20.73 -5.94
C THR A 5 51.41 21.00 -4.52
N ALA A 6 50.20 20.54 -4.23
CA ALA A 6 49.65 20.56 -2.87
C ALA A 6 50.19 19.36 -2.07
N LYS A 7 50.99 19.60 -1.03
CA LYS A 7 51.33 18.59 -0.02
C LYS A 7 50.09 18.26 0.81
N LEU A 8 49.40 17.17 0.46
CA LEU A 8 48.28 16.61 1.24
C LEU A 8 48.83 15.91 2.48
N SER A 9 48.54 16.46 3.67
CA SER A 9 48.88 15.78 4.93
C SER A 9 47.84 14.69 5.22
N LYS A 10 48.27 13.59 5.87
CA LYS A 10 47.39 12.45 6.22
C LYS A 10 46.10 12.89 6.95
N LYS A 11 46.17 13.94 7.76
CA LYS A 11 45.01 14.53 8.46
C LYS A 11 43.99 15.16 7.49
N LYS A 12 44.45 15.87 6.46
CA LYS A 12 43.58 16.48 5.43
C LYS A 12 42.89 15.43 4.57
N LEU A 13 43.55 14.29 4.35
CA LEU A 13 43.00 13.16 3.59
C LEU A 13 41.88 12.44 4.36
N ILE A 14 42.06 12.24 5.67
CA ILE A 14 41.02 11.66 6.55
C ILE A 14 39.78 12.57 6.59
N THR A 15 39.97 13.88 6.74
CA THR A 15 38.85 14.84 6.73
C THR A 15 38.12 14.85 5.39
N ALA A 16 38.84 14.78 4.27
CA ALA A 16 38.23 14.72 2.95
C ALA A 16 37.39 13.45 2.74
N VAL A 17 37.88 12.29 3.20
CA VAL A 17 37.14 11.02 3.10
C VAL A 17 35.86 11.04 3.94
N LEU A 18 35.89 11.63 5.14
CA LEU A 18 34.70 11.77 5.98
C LEU A 18 33.62 12.65 5.33
N ILE A 19 34.02 13.75 4.69
CA ILE A 19 33.09 14.64 3.98
C ILE A 19 32.45 13.91 2.79
N ILE A 20 33.24 13.14 2.03
CA ILE A 20 32.72 12.36 0.89
C ILE A 20 31.75 11.27 1.38
N ALA A 21 32.05 10.58 2.49
CA ALA A 21 31.16 9.58 3.06
C ALA A 21 29.80 10.19 3.50
N ILE A 22 29.81 11.39 4.09
CA ILE A 22 28.59 12.11 4.47
C ILE A 22 27.79 12.50 3.22
N ILE A 23 28.45 12.99 2.17
CA ILE A 23 27.79 13.35 0.90
C ILE A 23 27.17 12.11 0.24
N VAL A 24 27.86 10.97 0.25
CA VAL A 24 27.33 9.71 -0.29
C VAL A 24 26.14 9.21 0.54
N CYS A 25 26.18 9.31 1.87
CA CYS A 25 25.03 9.00 2.72
C CYS A 25 23.82 9.91 2.43
N ILE A 26 24.05 11.21 2.21
CA ILE A 26 22.99 12.15 1.84
C ILE A 26 22.40 11.81 0.48
N ILE A 27 23.23 11.44 -0.50
CA ILE A 27 22.77 11.03 -1.84
C ILE A 27 22.00 9.71 -1.77
N ILE A 28 22.42 8.74 -0.96
CA ILE A 28 21.67 7.48 -0.77
C ILE A 28 20.32 7.74 -0.08
N ILE A 29 20.27 8.63 0.91
CA ILE A 29 19.01 9.01 1.57
C ILE A 29 18.10 9.80 0.60
N ALA A 30 18.68 10.65 -0.26
CA ALA A 30 17.94 11.41 -1.27
C ALA A 30 17.46 10.51 -2.43
N ALA A 31 18.23 9.50 -2.83
CA ALA A 31 17.84 8.52 -3.85
C ALA A 31 16.89 7.43 -3.30
N GLY A 32 16.92 7.19 -1.98
CA GLY A 32 15.95 6.34 -1.27
C GLY A 32 14.62 7.04 -0.99
N ARG A 33 14.57 8.38 -1.11
CA ARG A 33 13.34 9.13 -1.36
C ARG A 33 13.01 9.00 -2.84
N GLY A 34 12.61 7.81 -3.25
CA GLY A 34 11.76 7.70 -4.42
C GLY A 34 10.50 8.48 -4.11
N ASP A 35 10.33 9.61 -4.76
CA ASP A 35 9.04 10.27 -4.88
C ASP A 35 8.15 9.30 -5.66
N ASN A 36 7.59 8.32 -4.95
CA ASN A 36 6.47 7.52 -5.43
C ASN A 36 5.27 8.47 -5.44
N GLU A 37 5.12 9.16 -6.56
CA GLU A 37 4.06 10.09 -6.93
C GLU A 37 2.71 9.36 -7.13
N TYR A 38 2.40 8.43 -6.22
CA TYR A 38 1.17 7.62 -6.14
C TYR A 38 0.65 7.52 -4.69
N ARG A 39 1.01 8.49 -3.85
CA ARG A 39 0.37 8.80 -2.56
C ARG A 39 -0.38 10.10 -2.79
N ASP A 40 -1.69 10.17 -2.86
CA ASP A 40 -2.67 9.71 -1.88
C ASP A 40 -4.01 9.56 -2.59
N ALA A 41 -4.56 8.35 -2.62
CA ALA A 41 -5.97 8.15 -2.95
C ALA A 41 -6.84 8.09 -1.69
N PHE A 42 -6.22 7.82 -0.54
CA PHE A 42 -6.80 7.99 0.80
C PHE A 42 -6.39 9.37 1.31
N SER A 43 -7.33 10.15 1.86
CA SER A 43 -6.96 11.40 2.55
C SER A 43 -5.90 11.11 3.62
N GLU A 44 -4.98 12.06 3.87
CA GLU A 44 -3.93 11.93 4.90
C GLU A 44 -4.47 11.56 6.30
N GLU A 45 -5.78 11.68 6.52
CA GLU A 45 -6.48 11.35 7.76
C GLU A 45 -6.76 9.85 7.97
N ILE A 46 -6.85 9.04 6.90
CA ILE A 46 -7.23 7.62 7.03
C ILE A 46 -5.97 6.74 7.17
N SER A 47 -5.70 6.28 8.39
CA SER A 47 -4.58 5.38 8.65
C SER A 47 -4.82 3.99 8.07
N VAL A 48 -3.96 3.59 7.12
CA VAL A 48 -3.89 2.22 6.60
C VAL A 48 -3.08 1.27 7.51
N THR A 49 -2.55 1.74 8.63
CA THR A 49 -1.70 0.96 9.55
C THR A 49 -2.37 0.75 10.91
N ASN A 50 -1.86 -0.24 11.66
CA ASN A 50 -2.36 -0.61 12.98
C ASN A 50 -3.80 -1.17 12.94
N ILE A 51 -4.16 -1.86 11.85
CA ILE A 51 -5.45 -2.53 11.67
C ILE A 51 -5.33 -3.97 12.18
N LYS A 52 -5.64 -4.18 13.46
CA LYS A 52 -5.40 -5.45 14.17
C LYS A 52 -6.70 -6.19 14.47
N SER A 53 -7.66 -5.45 15.01
CA SER A 53 -8.93 -5.95 15.51
C SER A 53 -10.02 -5.88 14.45
N ASN A 54 -11.17 -6.47 14.74
CA ASN A 54 -12.34 -6.36 13.86
C ASN A 54 -12.86 -4.91 13.84
N GLU A 55 -12.82 -4.27 15.00
CA GLU A 55 -13.20 -2.89 15.22
C GLU A 55 -12.33 -1.95 14.38
N ASP A 56 -11.02 -2.20 14.28
CA ASP A 56 -10.13 -1.41 13.42
C ASP A 56 -10.50 -1.55 11.94
N ARG A 57 -10.86 -2.76 11.49
CA ARG A 57 -11.26 -3.02 10.09
C ARG A 57 -12.57 -2.34 9.74
N VAL A 58 -13.57 -2.44 10.62
CA VAL A 58 -14.87 -1.78 10.45
C VAL A 58 -14.70 -0.26 10.49
N ALA A 59 -13.88 0.28 11.40
CA ALA A 59 -13.57 1.71 11.45
C ALA A 59 -12.85 2.19 10.19
N PHE A 60 -11.92 1.39 9.65
CA PHE A 60 -11.25 1.70 8.39
C PHE A 60 -12.23 1.82 7.22
N LEU A 61 -13.17 0.85 7.07
CA LEU A 61 -14.21 0.90 6.05
C LEU A 61 -15.18 2.08 6.26
N SER A 62 -15.57 2.34 7.50
CA SER A 62 -16.43 3.46 7.87
C SER A 62 -15.79 4.82 7.55
N ALA A 63 -14.48 4.97 7.75
CA ALA A 63 -13.74 6.17 7.37
C ALA A 63 -13.77 6.43 5.85
N LEU A 64 -14.03 5.40 5.04
CA LEU A 64 -14.22 5.50 3.59
C LEU A 64 -15.67 5.70 3.16
N GLY A 65 -16.59 5.81 4.12
CA GLY A 65 -18.02 5.95 3.86
C GLY A 65 -18.77 4.64 3.67
N TRP A 66 -18.14 3.48 3.89
CA TRP A 66 -18.82 2.19 3.81
C TRP A 66 -19.40 1.78 5.15
N GLU A 67 -20.69 1.47 5.17
CA GLU A 67 -21.33 0.79 6.29
C GLU A 67 -21.34 -0.70 6.01
N VAL A 68 -20.92 -1.49 7.01
CA VAL A 68 -20.82 -2.94 6.89
C VAL A 68 -21.43 -3.64 8.10
N ASP A 69 -21.91 -4.86 7.89
CA ASP A 69 -22.16 -5.79 9.00
C ASP A 69 -20.81 -6.10 9.67
N PRO A 70 -20.65 -5.86 10.99
CA PRO A 70 -19.39 -6.12 11.67
C PRO A 70 -19.05 -7.62 11.76
N ILE A 71 -19.96 -8.52 11.42
CA ILE A 71 -19.71 -9.95 11.32
C ILE A 71 -18.93 -10.24 10.02
N ILE A 72 -17.75 -10.81 10.18
CA ILE A 72 -16.92 -11.25 9.04
C ILE A 72 -17.67 -12.36 8.29
N VAL A 73 -17.85 -12.17 6.98
CA VAL A 73 -18.44 -13.17 6.08
C VAL A 73 -17.41 -14.25 5.77
N GLU A 74 -16.19 -13.83 5.42
CA GLU A 74 -15.10 -14.74 5.08
C GLU A 74 -13.76 -14.17 5.56
N MET A 75 -12.87 -15.07 6.02
CA MET A 75 -11.48 -14.76 6.29
C MET A 75 -10.59 -15.82 5.64
N GLU A 76 -9.70 -15.38 4.78
CA GLU A 76 -8.82 -16.25 4.00
C GLU A 76 -7.35 -15.83 4.15
N GLU A 77 -6.46 -16.81 4.34
CA GLU A 77 -5.02 -16.59 4.21
C GLU A 77 -4.54 -16.96 2.81
N ALA A 78 -4.08 -15.95 2.07
CA ALA A 78 -3.58 -16.11 0.70
C ALA A 78 -2.09 -15.77 0.61
N VAL A 79 -1.43 -16.26 -0.44
CA VAL A 79 -0.07 -15.83 -0.80
C VAL A 79 -0.16 -15.02 -2.09
N ILE A 80 0.34 -13.78 -2.05
CA ILE A 80 0.45 -12.97 -3.26
C ILE A 80 1.45 -13.65 -4.19
N PRO A 81 1.11 -13.91 -5.46
CA PRO A 81 2.01 -14.54 -6.43
C PRO A 81 3.33 -13.80 -6.54
N LYS A 82 4.42 -14.52 -6.78
CA LYS A 82 5.73 -13.91 -7.05
C LYS A 82 5.77 -13.19 -8.40
N GLU A 83 4.96 -13.64 -9.34
CA GLU A 83 4.84 -13.11 -10.68
C GLU A 83 3.36 -12.91 -11.01
N PHE A 84 3.01 -11.76 -11.56
CA PHE A 84 1.62 -11.43 -11.87
C PHE A 84 1.30 -11.81 -13.31
N GLY A 85 0.43 -12.81 -13.48
CA GLY A 85 -0.28 -13.05 -14.73
C GLY A 85 -1.30 -11.95 -15.01
N ASP A 86 -1.97 -12.02 -16.16
CA ASP A 86 -2.86 -10.94 -16.63
C ASP A 86 -4.01 -10.65 -15.65
N THR A 87 -4.58 -11.68 -15.02
CA THR A 87 -5.62 -11.53 -13.99
C THR A 87 -5.13 -10.75 -12.78
N TYR A 88 -3.95 -11.09 -12.24
CA TYR A 88 -3.40 -10.40 -11.07
C TYR A 88 -2.94 -8.98 -11.42
N LYS A 89 -2.45 -8.74 -12.63
CA LYS A 89 -2.15 -7.39 -13.13
C LYS A 89 -3.41 -6.54 -13.24
N ALA A 90 -4.49 -7.09 -13.78
CA ALA A 90 -5.77 -6.40 -13.88
C ALA A 90 -6.33 -6.05 -12.49
N TYR A 91 -6.26 -6.99 -11.54
CA TYR A 91 -6.66 -6.74 -10.16
C TYR A 91 -5.76 -5.69 -9.49
N ASN A 92 -4.43 -5.77 -9.65
CA ASN A 92 -3.51 -4.79 -9.08
C ASN A 92 -3.74 -3.38 -9.64
N LYS A 93 -4.26 -3.24 -10.86
CA LYS A 93 -4.62 -1.93 -11.41
C LYS A 93 -5.68 -1.22 -10.55
N ILE A 94 -6.68 -1.96 -10.07
CA ILE A 94 -7.71 -1.42 -9.14
C ILE A 94 -7.06 -0.98 -7.82
N GLN A 95 -6.03 -1.70 -7.37
CA GLN A 95 -5.30 -1.37 -6.14
C GLN A 95 -4.41 -0.12 -6.32
N LEU A 96 -3.76 0.01 -7.47
CA LEU A 96 -2.94 1.18 -7.82
C LEU A 96 -3.78 2.46 -7.86
N GLU A 97 -5.01 2.39 -8.37
CA GLU A 97 -5.96 3.53 -8.34
C GLU A 97 -6.28 4.01 -6.91
N GLN A 98 -6.03 3.18 -5.91
CA GLN A 98 -6.22 3.46 -4.48
C GLN A 98 -4.90 3.79 -3.76
N GLY A 99 -3.79 3.92 -4.48
CA GLY A 99 -2.46 4.15 -3.89
C GLY A 99 -1.85 2.91 -3.23
N PHE A 100 -2.35 1.72 -3.57
CA PHE A 100 -1.78 0.44 -3.15
C PHE A 100 -1.06 -0.26 -4.30
N ASP A 101 0.02 -0.98 -4.02
CA ASP A 101 0.67 -1.85 -5.00
C ASP A 101 0.95 -3.23 -4.41
N LEU A 102 0.20 -4.25 -4.86
CA LEU A 102 0.36 -5.62 -4.41
C LEU A 102 1.69 -6.24 -4.87
N LEU A 103 2.34 -5.70 -5.91
CA LEU A 103 3.66 -6.18 -6.35
C LEU A 103 4.73 -5.97 -5.28
N GLU A 104 4.62 -4.92 -4.45
CA GLU A 104 5.51 -4.70 -3.31
C GLU A 104 5.44 -5.82 -2.27
N TYR A 105 4.33 -6.56 -2.28
CA TYR A 105 4.05 -7.68 -1.38
C TYR A 105 4.10 -9.03 -2.09
N ALA A 106 4.75 -9.12 -3.25
CA ALA A 106 4.92 -10.36 -4.00
C ALA A 106 5.58 -11.46 -3.14
N GLY A 107 4.99 -12.67 -3.18
CA GLY A 107 5.41 -13.82 -2.38
C GLY A 107 5.13 -13.70 -0.88
N LYS A 108 4.43 -12.65 -0.42
CA LYS A 108 4.04 -12.50 0.99
C LYS A 108 2.71 -13.20 1.27
N ARG A 109 2.57 -13.71 2.48
CA ARG A 109 1.31 -14.22 3.03
C ARG A 109 0.51 -13.06 3.59
N VAL A 110 -0.76 -12.96 3.21
CA VAL A 110 -1.68 -11.90 3.57
C VAL A 110 -3.00 -12.49 4.05
N LYS A 111 -3.82 -11.68 4.72
CA LYS A 111 -5.18 -12.03 5.11
C LYS A 111 -6.19 -11.21 4.33
N ARG A 112 -7.17 -11.86 3.74
CA ARG A 112 -8.35 -11.22 3.14
C ARG A 112 -9.50 -11.34 4.11
N TYR A 113 -10.15 -10.23 4.41
CA TYR A 113 -11.35 -10.15 5.25
C TYR A 113 -12.49 -9.59 4.43
N THR A 114 -13.60 -10.31 4.40
CA THR A 114 -14.79 -9.95 3.63
C THR A 114 -15.92 -9.57 4.58
N TYR A 115 -16.53 -8.42 4.33
CA TYR A 115 -17.66 -7.88 5.09
C TYR A 115 -18.84 -7.61 4.17
N ALA A 116 -20.07 -7.84 4.64
CA ALA A 116 -21.27 -7.46 3.89
C ALA A 116 -21.47 -5.95 3.96
N VAL A 117 -21.62 -5.28 2.82
CA VAL A 117 -21.88 -3.83 2.73
C VAL A 117 -23.38 -3.57 2.80
N THR A 118 -23.78 -2.62 3.63
CA THR A 118 -25.21 -2.35 3.91
C THR A 118 -25.70 -1.03 3.31
N ASN A 119 -24.82 -0.19 2.77
CA ASN A 119 -25.15 1.12 2.23
C ASN A 119 -24.77 1.31 0.75
N TYR A 120 -24.60 0.23 -0.01
CA TYR A 120 -24.28 0.34 -1.43
C TYR A 120 -25.48 0.93 -2.22
N PRO A 121 -25.29 1.93 -3.09
CA PRO A 121 -26.38 2.56 -3.85
C PRO A 121 -27.12 1.55 -4.74
N ASP A 122 -28.45 1.61 -4.74
CA ASP A 122 -29.36 0.85 -5.62
C ASP A 122 -29.30 -0.69 -5.52
N ILE A 123 -28.35 -1.25 -4.76
CA ILE A 123 -28.17 -2.70 -4.58
C ILE A 123 -28.18 -3.01 -3.08
N PRO A 124 -29.29 -3.53 -2.55
CA PRO A 124 -29.45 -3.68 -1.09
C PRO A 124 -28.68 -4.87 -0.51
N ASP A 125 -28.37 -5.90 -1.31
CA ASP A 125 -27.79 -7.16 -0.85
C ASP A 125 -26.72 -7.68 -1.82
N ASN A 126 -25.90 -8.63 -1.35
CA ASN A 126 -24.82 -9.31 -2.10
C ASN A 126 -23.66 -8.41 -2.53
N VAL A 127 -23.50 -7.27 -1.87
CA VAL A 127 -22.32 -6.40 -2.01
C VAL A 127 -21.39 -6.63 -0.80
N TYR A 128 -20.10 -6.75 -1.09
CA TYR A 128 -19.09 -7.07 -0.10
C TYR A 128 -17.90 -6.13 -0.20
N ALA A 129 -17.26 -5.88 0.93
CA ALA A 129 -16.00 -5.17 1.04
C ALA A 129 -14.90 -6.14 1.44
N ASP A 130 -13.89 -6.26 0.58
CA ASP A 130 -12.68 -7.05 0.84
C ASP A 130 -11.56 -6.14 1.33
N LEU A 131 -10.90 -6.53 2.43
CA LEU A 131 -9.67 -5.92 2.93
C LEU A 131 -8.52 -6.91 2.87
N ILE A 132 -7.43 -6.52 2.19
CA ILE A 132 -6.19 -7.29 2.14
C ILE A 132 -5.19 -6.69 3.12
N ILE A 133 -4.81 -7.47 4.13
CA ILE A 133 -3.97 -7.03 5.25
C ILE A 133 -2.66 -7.82 5.31
N TYR A 134 -1.55 -7.09 5.38
CA TYR A 134 -0.22 -7.61 5.65
C TYR A 134 0.37 -6.94 6.90
N LYS A 135 0.64 -7.72 7.95
CA LYS A 135 1.22 -7.22 9.22
C LYS A 135 0.51 -5.97 9.76
N ASP A 136 -0.80 -6.06 9.94
CA ASP A 136 -1.65 -4.98 10.46
C ASP A 136 -1.70 -3.72 9.57
N ARG A 137 -1.30 -3.83 8.31
CA ARG A 137 -1.41 -2.78 7.30
C ARG A 137 -2.37 -3.22 6.21
N VAL A 138 -3.33 -2.37 5.85
CA VAL A 138 -4.14 -2.51 4.65
C VAL A 138 -3.24 -2.22 3.44
N ILE A 139 -3.17 -3.17 2.53
CA ILE A 139 -2.33 -3.12 1.32
C ILE A 139 -3.16 -3.24 0.05
N GLY A 140 -4.49 -3.27 0.18
CA GLY A 140 -5.42 -3.44 -0.91
C GLY A 140 -6.82 -3.80 -0.42
N GLY A 141 -7.76 -3.78 -1.34
CA GLY A 141 -9.14 -4.18 -1.14
C GLY A 141 -10.03 -3.67 -2.26
N ASP A 142 -11.28 -4.11 -2.23
CA ASP A 142 -12.28 -3.78 -3.24
C ASP A 142 -13.70 -3.90 -2.69
N ILE A 143 -14.63 -3.28 -3.41
CA ILE A 143 -16.06 -3.53 -3.26
C ILE A 143 -16.48 -4.40 -4.43
N CYS A 144 -17.13 -5.52 -4.15
CA CYS A 144 -17.58 -6.45 -5.17
C CYS A 144 -19.00 -6.97 -4.94
N CYS A 145 -19.65 -7.38 -6.02
CA CYS A 145 -20.94 -8.06 -5.98
C CYS A 145 -20.81 -9.45 -6.61
N ILE A 146 -21.28 -10.48 -5.91
CA ILE A 146 -21.20 -11.88 -6.36
C ILE A 146 -22.50 -12.26 -7.08
N ALA A 147 -22.73 -11.66 -8.24
CA ALA A 147 -23.85 -11.95 -9.15
C ALA A 147 -23.34 -12.27 -10.57
N SER A 148 -24.20 -12.80 -11.45
CA SER A 148 -23.80 -13.10 -12.85
C SER A 148 -23.41 -11.85 -13.66
N ASP A 149 -23.89 -10.68 -13.25
CA ASP A 149 -23.54 -9.34 -13.71
C ASP A 149 -22.80 -8.53 -12.63
N GLY A 150 -22.12 -9.26 -11.73
CA GLY A 150 -21.36 -8.70 -10.62
C GLY A 150 -20.27 -7.72 -11.07
N PHE A 151 -19.88 -6.86 -10.16
CA PHE A 151 -18.86 -5.85 -10.39
C PHE A 151 -17.76 -5.95 -9.34
N MET A 152 -16.66 -5.26 -9.60
CA MET A 152 -15.57 -5.06 -8.66
C MET A 152 -14.98 -3.68 -8.91
N HIS A 153 -14.83 -2.87 -7.86
CA HIS A 153 -14.20 -1.56 -7.94
C HIS A 153 -13.46 -1.20 -6.64
N SER A 154 -12.79 -0.05 -6.64
CA SER A 154 -11.99 0.42 -5.52
C SER A 154 -12.77 0.64 -4.23
N LEU A 155 -12.10 0.55 -3.06
CA LEU A 155 -12.68 0.93 -1.76
C LEU A 155 -12.98 2.43 -1.63
N ILE A 156 -12.47 3.27 -2.53
CA ILE A 156 -12.78 4.69 -2.52
C ILE A 156 -14.20 4.86 -3.05
N ALA A 157 -15.14 5.23 -2.18
CA ALA A 157 -16.47 5.65 -2.56
C ALA A 157 -16.35 6.92 -3.44
N ARG A 158 -17.00 6.92 -4.61
CA ARG A 158 -17.05 8.07 -5.52
C ARG A 158 -18.36 8.82 -5.40
#